data_AF-A0A2V7CWS9-F1
#
_entry.id   AF-A0A2V7CWS9-F1
#
_cell.length_a   1.000
_cell.length_b   1.000
_cell.length_c   1.000
_cell.angle_alpha   90.00
_cell.angle_beta   90.00
_cell.angle_gamma   90.00
#
_symmetry.space_group_name_H-M   'P 1'
#
loop_
_entity.id
_entity.type
_entity.pdbx_description
1 polymer ?
#
loop_
_entity_poly.entity_id
_entity_poly.type
_entity_poly.pdbx_seq_one_letter_code
_entity_poly.pdbx_strand_id
1 'polypeptide(L)'
;MTIRIARLVLVLTLLTVLRAAAAPPDDSFIAGYAAAVLERVPGVTRVVVLEPGAPTPMAPPPALEPPRILSEWQAGLFPGGVLFKPLIADPRWPHFAAAWQHYIDARQFSDVAAVSFGESFAFYRDRIGGAWWEVGLHAGVFSVFDLDSQSFDLVNADYLVGIPLALRYEDFSALFRVYHQSSHLGDEFLLRTRTNRINLSYEAIDLKLSYEIADVVRLYAGGGYLDVKQHEENDWNADVSARAGIEIDGVLLTRKLQIPLEYFMGHSPNGQFYRDKVQYFGLGTHFHF
;
A
#
# COMPACT_ATOMS: atom_id res chain seq x y z
N MET A 1 -30.73 97.72 29.41
CA MET A 1 -30.72 96.57 28.48
C MET A 1 -29.49 95.72 28.77
N THR A 2 -29.51 95.09 29.92
CA THR A 2 -28.47 94.25 30.52
C THR A 2 -28.91 92.79 30.35
N ILE A 3 -27.98 91.84 30.23
CA ILE A 3 -28.20 90.40 29.90
C ILE A 3 -28.12 90.09 28.40
N ARG A 4 -26.96 90.33 27.77
CA ARG A 4 -26.54 89.58 26.55
C ARG A 4 -25.07 89.09 26.55
N ILE A 5 -24.29 89.39 27.59
CA ILE A 5 -22.85 89.05 27.63
C ILE A 5 -22.57 87.68 28.27
N ALA A 6 -23.47 87.17 29.13
CA ALA A 6 -23.26 85.90 29.84
C ALA A 6 -23.41 84.63 28.98
N ARG A 7 -24.01 84.71 27.77
CA ARG A 7 -24.18 83.54 26.89
C ARG A 7 -22.99 83.25 25.98
N LEU A 8 -22.06 84.20 25.80
CA LEU A 8 -20.96 84.02 24.85
C LEU A 8 -19.77 83.23 25.44
N VAL A 9 -19.58 83.30 26.76
CA VAL A 9 -18.47 82.59 27.44
C VAL A 9 -18.80 81.11 27.67
N LEU A 10 -20.07 80.74 27.83
CA LEU A 10 -20.48 79.33 28.00
C LEU A 10 -20.50 78.55 26.68
N VAL A 11 -20.62 79.23 25.53
CA VAL A 11 -20.64 78.58 24.20
C VAL A 11 -19.22 78.33 23.68
N LEU A 12 -18.21 79.11 24.09
CA LEU A 12 -16.84 78.91 23.63
C LEU A 12 -16.09 77.78 24.36
N THR A 13 -16.49 77.39 25.58
CA THR A 13 -15.89 76.26 26.30
C THR A 13 -16.43 74.90 25.87
N LEU A 14 -17.50 74.84 25.07
CA LEU A 14 -18.09 73.58 24.60
C LEU A 14 -17.62 73.13 23.21
N LEU A 15 -16.75 73.90 22.53
CA LEU A 15 -16.33 73.61 21.15
C LEU A 15 -14.88 73.11 20.99
N THR A 16 -14.13 72.91 22.08
CA THR A 16 -12.88 72.15 22.03
C THR A 16 -13.16 70.68 22.36
N VAL A 17 -13.84 69.97 21.45
CA VAL A 17 -13.70 68.51 21.39
C VAL A 17 -12.32 68.27 20.79
N LEU A 18 -11.36 67.89 21.63
CA LEU A 18 -10.10 67.31 21.17
C LEU A 18 -10.44 66.16 20.22
N ARG A 19 -10.06 66.30 18.95
CA ARG A 19 -10.13 65.20 17.99
C ARG A 19 -9.01 64.23 18.36
N ALA A 20 -9.25 63.36 19.33
CA ALA A 20 -8.37 62.23 19.62
C ALA A 20 -8.52 61.25 18.44
N ALA A 21 -7.54 61.25 17.53
CA ALA A 21 -7.37 60.13 16.62
C ALA A 21 -6.84 58.95 17.44
N ALA A 22 -7.48 57.79 17.35
CA ALA A 22 -6.93 56.57 17.91
C ALA A 22 -5.52 56.35 17.32
N ALA A 23 -4.54 56.04 18.18
CA ALA A 23 -3.25 55.56 17.68
C ALA A 23 -3.51 54.34 16.79
N PRO A 24 -2.84 54.21 15.63
CA PRO A 24 -2.95 53.01 14.82
C PRO A 24 -2.60 51.79 15.71
N PRO A 25 -3.34 50.67 15.57
CA PRO A 25 -3.08 49.48 16.37
C PRO A 25 -1.62 49.02 16.17
N ASP A 26 -0.93 48.76 17.28
CA ASP A 26 0.41 48.23 17.28
C ASP A 26 0.35 46.70 17.11
N ASP A 27 0.46 46.26 15.87
CA ASP A 27 0.39 44.84 15.51
C ASP A 27 1.74 44.11 15.72
N SER A 28 2.77 44.78 16.26
CA SER A 28 4.11 44.19 16.47
C SER A 28 4.07 42.94 17.35
N PHE A 29 3.19 42.92 18.35
CA PHE A 29 2.99 41.76 19.22
C PHE A 29 2.39 40.57 18.44
N ILE A 30 1.39 40.83 17.58
CA ILE A 30 0.73 39.79 16.78
C ILE A 30 1.69 39.24 15.73
N ALA A 31 2.43 40.13 15.06
CA ALA A 31 3.43 39.75 14.07
C ALA A 31 4.57 38.91 14.69
N GLY A 32 5.07 39.30 15.86
CA GLY A 32 6.09 38.55 16.60
C GLY A 32 5.59 37.18 17.06
N TYR A 33 4.36 37.11 17.57
CA TYR A 33 3.74 35.85 17.96
C TYR A 33 3.54 34.91 16.76
N ALA A 34 3.00 35.42 15.66
CA ALA A 34 2.79 34.64 14.44
C ALA A 34 4.11 34.11 13.86
N ALA A 35 5.16 34.95 13.83
CA ALA A 35 6.48 34.53 13.38
C ALA A 35 7.04 33.38 14.24
N ALA A 36 6.96 33.51 15.57
CA ALA A 36 7.43 32.49 16.50
C ALA A 36 6.66 31.17 16.41
N VAL A 37 5.36 31.20 16.07
CA VAL A 37 4.57 29.99 15.82
C VAL A 37 4.99 29.33 14.51
N LEU A 38 5.20 30.10 13.44
CA LEU A 38 5.57 29.58 12.13
C LEU A 38 7.00 29.01 12.11
N GLU A 39 7.92 29.57 12.88
CA GLU A 39 9.29 29.03 13.03
C GLU A 39 9.33 27.63 13.66
N ARG A 40 8.28 27.23 14.38
CA ARG A 40 8.20 25.90 15.03
C ARG A 40 7.67 24.81 14.10
N VAL A 41 7.22 25.15 12.90
CA VAL A 41 6.69 24.17 11.94
C VAL A 41 7.86 23.39 11.32
N PRO A 42 7.88 22.05 11.42
CA PRO A 42 8.93 21.24 10.80
C PRO A 42 9.05 21.53 9.30
N GLY A 43 10.28 21.86 8.85
CA GLY A 43 10.57 22.20 7.45
C GLY A 43 10.60 23.70 7.14
N VAL A 44 10.18 24.58 8.06
CA VAL A 44 10.34 26.03 7.89
C VAL A 44 11.79 26.42 8.13
N THR A 45 12.42 27.02 7.12
CA THR A 45 13.84 27.44 7.18
C THR A 45 14.01 28.89 7.62
N ARG A 46 13.01 29.75 7.36
CA ARG A 46 13.02 31.16 7.74
C ARG A 46 11.61 31.74 7.69
N VAL A 47 11.29 32.59 8.67
CA VAL A 47 10.09 33.44 8.65
C VAL A 47 10.54 34.91 8.58
N VAL A 48 9.90 35.69 7.72
CA VAL A 48 10.19 37.13 7.57
C VAL A 48 8.88 37.89 7.64
N VAL A 49 8.75 38.76 8.64
CA VAL A 49 7.65 39.71 8.75
C VAL A 49 7.96 40.89 7.83
N LEU A 50 7.03 41.23 6.94
CA LEU A 50 7.18 42.33 6.00
C LEU A 50 6.29 43.49 6.41
N GLU A 51 6.86 44.70 6.40
CA GLU A 51 6.08 45.93 6.50
C GLU A 51 5.16 46.07 5.27
N PRO A 52 3.97 46.68 5.42
CA PRO A 52 3.06 46.92 4.30
C PRO A 52 3.74 47.68 3.16
N GLY A 53 3.81 47.06 1.98
CA GLY A 53 4.44 47.64 0.78
C GLY A 53 5.93 47.34 0.61
N ALA A 54 6.55 46.59 1.53
CA ALA A 54 7.92 46.11 1.35
C ALA A 54 8.00 45.07 0.23
N PRO A 55 9.06 45.09 -0.60
CA PRO A 55 9.26 44.09 -1.64
C PRO A 55 9.48 42.71 -1.02
N THR A 56 8.83 41.69 -1.56
CA THR A 56 8.98 40.31 -1.09
C THR A 56 10.43 39.86 -1.30
N PRO A 57 11.13 39.36 -0.26
CA PRO A 57 12.48 38.85 -0.40
C PRO A 57 12.49 37.73 -1.45
N MET A 58 13.46 37.79 -2.35
CA MET A 58 13.65 36.74 -3.34
C MET A 58 14.00 35.44 -2.60
N ALA A 59 13.20 34.39 -2.78
CA ALA A 59 13.47 33.10 -2.17
C ALA A 59 14.89 32.66 -2.56
N PRO A 60 15.71 32.14 -1.62
CA PRO A 60 16.98 31.54 -2.00
C PRO A 60 16.69 30.46 -3.06
N PRO A 61 17.55 30.31 -4.08
CA PRO A 61 17.39 29.24 -5.05
C PRO A 61 17.23 27.93 -4.28
N PRO A 62 16.27 27.08 -4.66
CA PRO A 62 16.05 25.82 -3.96
C PRO A 62 17.39 25.11 -3.86
N ALA A 63 17.76 24.69 -2.64
CA ALA A 63 18.90 23.82 -2.46
C ALA A 63 18.75 22.66 -3.45
N LEU A 64 19.82 22.31 -4.17
CA LEU A 64 19.80 21.16 -5.06
C LEU A 64 19.29 19.98 -4.23
N GLU A 65 18.07 19.52 -4.51
CA GLU A 65 17.54 18.34 -3.83
C GLU A 65 18.58 17.24 -4.07
N PRO A 66 19.08 16.59 -3.00
CA PRO A 66 19.93 15.44 -3.20
C PRO A 66 19.19 14.50 -4.16
N PRO A 67 19.88 13.94 -5.17
CA PRO A 67 19.22 13.16 -6.20
C PRO A 67 18.32 12.14 -5.52
N ARG A 68 17.00 12.20 -5.79
CA ARG A 68 16.06 11.18 -5.31
C ARG A 68 16.53 9.87 -5.90
N ILE A 69 17.19 9.06 -5.09
CA ILE A 69 17.36 7.65 -5.39
C ILE A 69 15.94 7.12 -5.46
N LEU A 70 15.53 6.59 -6.61
CA LEU A 70 14.24 5.91 -6.72
C LEU A 70 14.20 4.86 -5.62
N SER A 71 13.09 4.77 -4.90
CA SER A 71 12.96 3.90 -3.71
C SER A 71 13.46 2.48 -3.95
N GLU A 72 13.26 1.96 -5.17
CA GLU A 72 13.74 0.66 -5.67
C GLU A 72 15.27 0.47 -5.68
N TRP A 73 16.08 1.53 -5.62
CA TRP A 73 17.55 1.45 -5.64
C TRP A 73 18.22 1.91 -4.35
N GLN A 74 17.46 2.03 -3.25
CA GLN A 74 18.00 2.42 -1.96
C GLN A 74 18.57 1.20 -1.22
N ALA A 75 19.85 1.25 -0.85
CA ALA A 75 20.49 0.24 0.00
C ALA A 75 20.32 0.56 1.49
N GLY A 76 20.42 -0.46 2.35
CA GLY A 76 20.35 -0.35 3.80
C GLY A 76 19.03 -0.87 4.38
N LEU A 77 18.70 -0.41 5.58
CA LEU A 77 17.51 -0.83 6.33
C LEU A 77 16.24 -0.13 5.82
N PHE A 78 15.14 -0.87 5.78
CA PHE A 78 13.83 -0.43 5.32
C PHE A 78 13.90 0.38 4.00
N PRO A 79 14.50 -0.20 2.96
CA PRO A 79 14.55 0.46 1.67
C PRO A 79 13.11 0.62 1.15
N GLY A 80 12.83 1.71 0.44
CA GLY A 80 11.50 1.90 -0.12
C GLY A 80 11.17 0.84 -1.19
N GLY A 81 9.91 0.43 -1.28
CA GLY A 81 9.46 -0.57 -2.25
C GLY A 81 10.11 -1.96 -2.06
N VAL A 82 10.07 -2.78 -3.11
CA VAL A 82 10.59 -4.17 -3.12
C VAL A 82 11.36 -4.44 -4.41
N LEU A 83 12.38 -5.31 -4.36
CA LEU A 83 13.19 -5.68 -5.55
C LEU A 83 12.43 -6.56 -6.54
N PHE A 84 11.61 -7.48 -6.03
CA PHE A 84 10.76 -8.34 -6.85
C PHE A 84 9.37 -7.71 -6.94
N LYS A 85 9.04 -7.15 -8.10
CA LYS A 85 7.74 -6.51 -8.35
C LYS A 85 6.60 -7.53 -8.07
N PRO A 86 5.51 -7.13 -7.38
CA PRO A 86 4.37 -8.00 -7.12
C PRO A 86 3.85 -8.75 -8.36
N LEU A 87 3.41 -9.99 -8.17
CA LEU A 87 2.74 -10.75 -9.21
C LEU A 87 1.24 -10.48 -9.13
N ILE A 88 0.72 -9.69 -10.06
CA ILE A 88 -0.67 -9.20 -9.93
C ILE A 88 -1.69 -10.27 -10.35
N ALA A 89 -1.27 -11.27 -11.12
CA ALA A 89 -2.06 -12.48 -11.35
C ALA A 89 -2.01 -13.48 -10.20
N ASP A 90 -1.22 -13.25 -9.15
CA ASP A 90 -1.17 -14.16 -8.02
C ASP A 90 -2.24 -13.76 -7.02
N PRO A 91 -3.40 -14.46 -6.94
CA PRO A 91 -4.46 -14.11 -5.98
C PRO A 91 -4.00 -14.28 -4.52
N ARG A 92 -2.84 -14.92 -4.30
CA ARG A 92 -2.24 -15.13 -2.99
C ARG A 92 -1.01 -14.23 -2.78
N TRP A 93 -0.82 -13.21 -3.62
CA TRP A 93 0.11 -12.13 -3.32
C TRP A 93 -0.45 -11.27 -2.20
N PRO A 94 0.29 -10.93 -1.13
CA PRO A 94 -0.22 -10.04 -0.09
C PRO A 94 -0.45 -8.63 -0.64
N HIS A 95 -1.72 -8.23 -0.71
CA HIS A 95 -2.15 -6.89 -1.08
C HIS A 95 -3.58 -6.63 -0.58
N PHE A 96 -4.01 -5.37 -0.59
CA PHE A 96 -5.39 -5.01 -0.33
C PHE A 96 -6.24 -5.22 -1.58
N ALA A 97 -7.19 -6.15 -1.53
CA ALA A 97 -8.16 -6.34 -2.61
C ALA A 97 -9.49 -6.89 -2.12
N ALA A 98 -10.51 -6.67 -2.95
CA ALA A 98 -11.81 -7.29 -2.84
C ALA A 98 -12.30 -7.60 -4.26
N ALA A 99 -12.84 -8.79 -4.46
CA ALA A 99 -13.35 -9.26 -5.75
C ALA A 99 -14.63 -10.07 -5.53
N TRP A 100 -15.60 -9.90 -6.42
CA TRP A 100 -16.71 -10.84 -6.56
C TRP A 100 -16.29 -11.95 -7.53
N GLN A 101 -16.61 -13.19 -7.20
CA GLN A 101 -16.34 -14.35 -8.03
C GLN A 101 -17.59 -15.23 -8.12
N HIS A 102 -17.86 -15.75 -9.32
CA HIS A 102 -18.96 -16.66 -9.58
C HIS A 102 -18.42 -18.05 -9.93
N TYR A 103 -18.83 -19.07 -9.17
CA TYR A 103 -18.36 -20.43 -9.30
C TYR A 103 -19.40 -21.27 -10.05
N ILE A 104 -18.99 -21.85 -11.17
CA ILE A 104 -19.84 -22.74 -11.99
C ILE A 104 -19.73 -24.16 -11.43
N ASP A 105 -20.87 -24.85 -11.24
CA ASP A 105 -20.99 -26.21 -10.71
C ASP A 105 -20.46 -26.44 -9.27
N ALA A 106 -20.44 -25.38 -8.45
CA ALA A 106 -20.07 -25.51 -7.05
C ALA A 106 -21.20 -26.15 -6.21
N ARG A 107 -20.86 -27.17 -5.43
CA ARG A 107 -21.83 -27.95 -4.64
C ARG A 107 -22.39 -27.24 -3.40
N GLN A 108 -21.82 -26.10 -2.99
CA GLN A 108 -22.12 -25.45 -1.71
C GLN A 108 -22.47 -23.96 -1.78
N PHE A 109 -21.90 -23.19 -2.72
CA PHE A 109 -22.15 -21.75 -2.93
C PHE A 109 -21.66 -21.35 -4.33
N SER A 110 -22.31 -20.36 -4.96
CA SER A 110 -22.00 -19.89 -6.31
C SER A 110 -21.39 -18.49 -6.33
N ASP A 111 -21.95 -17.56 -5.56
CA ASP A 111 -21.49 -16.17 -5.53
C ASP A 111 -20.67 -15.92 -4.26
N VAL A 112 -19.43 -15.48 -4.44
CA VAL A 112 -18.52 -15.23 -3.31
C VAL A 112 -17.86 -13.86 -3.40
N ALA A 113 -17.58 -13.30 -2.22
CA ALA A 113 -16.66 -12.18 -2.08
C ALA A 113 -15.30 -12.72 -1.60
N ALA A 114 -14.28 -12.60 -2.44
CA ALA A 114 -12.90 -12.87 -2.09
C ALA A 114 -12.23 -11.56 -1.67
N VAL A 115 -11.67 -11.53 -0.46
CA VAL A 115 -10.95 -10.36 0.06
C VAL A 115 -9.54 -10.74 0.50
N SER A 116 -8.61 -9.81 0.33
CA SER A 116 -7.25 -9.94 0.82
C SER A 116 -6.81 -8.68 1.55
N PHE A 117 -6.05 -8.89 2.62
CA PHE A 117 -5.34 -7.84 3.32
C PHE A 117 -3.94 -8.32 3.59
N GLY A 118 -2.93 -7.58 3.15
CA GLY A 118 -1.55 -7.96 3.35
C GLY A 118 -0.60 -6.98 2.72
N GLU A 119 0.67 -7.13 3.05
CA GLU A 119 1.73 -6.25 2.57
C GLU A 119 3.03 -7.04 2.36
N SER A 120 3.86 -6.48 1.48
CA SER A 120 5.18 -6.98 1.15
C SER A 120 6.18 -5.85 1.34
N PHE A 121 7.07 -5.94 2.32
CA PHE A 121 8.06 -4.89 2.54
C PHE A 121 9.44 -5.43 2.87
N ALA A 122 10.45 -4.66 2.47
CA ALA A 122 11.84 -4.99 2.62
C ALA A 122 12.38 -4.54 3.99
N PHE A 123 13.19 -5.39 4.63
CA PHE A 123 13.93 -5.05 5.84
C PHE A 123 15.33 -4.55 5.52
N TYR A 124 16.00 -5.20 4.58
CA TYR A 124 17.37 -4.87 4.21
C TYR A 124 17.60 -5.16 2.73
N ARG A 125 18.29 -4.25 2.04
CA ARG A 125 18.72 -4.39 0.65
C ARG A 125 20.15 -3.96 0.49
N ASP A 126 20.92 -4.71 -0.30
CA ASP A 126 22.30 -4.37 -0.60
C ASP A 126 22.73 -4.97 -1.96
N ARG A 127 23.99 -4.74 -2.35
CA ARG A 127 24.56 -5.25 -3.59
C ARG A 127 25.59 -6.34 -3.33
N ILE A 128 25.65 -7.28 -4.26
CA ILE A 128 26.72 -8.25 -4.38
C ILE A 128 27.18 -8.32 -5.83
N GLY A 129 28.36 -7.76 -6.10
CA GLY A 129 28.83 -7.56 -7.47
C GLY A 129 27.87 -6.68 -8.28
N GLY A 130 27.44 -7.16 -9.44
CA GLY A 130 26.44 -6.47 -10.27
C GLY A 130 25.00 -6.62 -9.77
N ALA A 131 24.71 -7.62 -8.94
CA ALA A 131 23.36 -7.93 -8.50
C ALA A 131 22.94 -7.19 -7.23
N TRP A 132 21.65 -6.93 -7.11
CA TRP A 132 20.99 -6.51 -5.88
C TRP A 132 20.39 -7.71 -5.18
N TRP A 133 20.39 -7.69 -3.85
CA TRP A 133 19.71 -8.68 -3.02
C TRP A 133 18.93 -7.99 -1.90
N GLU A 134 17.86 -8.62 -1.45
CA GLU A 134 16.94 -8.06 -0.46
C GLU A 134 16.31 -9.17 0.38
N VAL A 135 16.16 -8.91 1.68
CA VAL A 135 15.35 -9.73 2.58
C VAL A 135 14.21 -8.90 3.17
N GLY A 136 13.03 -9.50 3.29
CA GLY A 136 11.83 -8.79 3.73
C GLY A 136 10.84 -9.65 4.50
N LEU A 137 9.60 -9.17 4.55
CA LEU A 137 8.43 -9.85 5.11
C LEU A 137 7.29 -9.84 4.09
N HIS A 138 6.68 -11.00 3.89
CA HIS A 138 5.36 -11.16 3.26
C HIS A 138 4.37 -11.58 4.34
N ALA A 139 3.32 -10.79 4.56
CA ALA A 139 2.27 -11.15 5.49
C ALA A 139 0.90 -10.81 4.91
N GLY A 140 -0.05 -11.73 4.99
CA GLY A 140 -1.41 -11.48 4.52
C GLY A 140 -2.44 -12.47 5.05
N VAL A 141 -3.70 -12.05 4.98
CA VAL A 141 -4.88 -12.86 5.20
C VAL A 141 -5.75 -12.83 3.95
N PHE A 142 -6.27 -13.99 3.58
CA PHE A 142 -7.10 -14.18 2.40
C PHE A 142 -8.38 -14.89 2.83
N SER A 143 -9.51 -14.28 2.54
CA SER A 143 -10.81 -14.76 3.02
C SER A 143 -11.82 -14.79 1.90
N VAL A 144 -12.64 -15.83 1.92
CA VAL A 144 -13.81 -15.96 1.05
C VAL A 144 -15.06 -15.84 1.91
N PHE A 145 -16.03 -15.07 1.45
CA PHE A 145 -17.36 -14.94 2.04
C PHE A 145 -18.38 -15.49 1.05
N ASP A 146 -19.29 -16.31 1.55
CA ASP A 146 -20.39 -16.86 0.76
C ASP A 146 -21.54 -15.85 0.71
N LEU A 147 -21.75 -15.22 -0.45
CA LEU A 147 -22.78 -14.19 -0.62
C LEU A 147 -24.19 -14.77 -0.79
N ASP A 148 -24.32 -16.08 -1.01
CA ASP A 148 -25.60 -16.77 -1.13
C ASP A 148 -26.21 -17.08 0.26
N SER A 149 -25.44 -16.93 1.34
CA SER A 149 -25.92 -17.14 2.71
C SER A 149 -26.71 -15.94 3.26
N GLN A 150 -27.53 -16.17 4.28
CA GLN A 150 -28.30 -15.10 4.93
C GLN A 150 -27.44 -14.03 5.61
N SER A 151 -26.25 -14.41 6.08
CA SER A 151 -25.34 -13.56 6.87
C SER A 151 -24.04 -13.20 6.15
N PHE A 152 -23.88 -13.57 4.88
CA PHE A 152 -22.62 -13.51 4.15
C PHE A 152 -21.50 -14.24 4.90
N ASP A 153 -21.69 -15.55 5.07
CA ASP A 153 -20.89 -16.37 5.99
C ASP A 153 -19.41 -16.34 5.59
N LEU A 154 -18.53 -16.17 6.58
CA LEU A 154 -17.11 -16.37 6.36
C LEU A 154 -16.88 -17.86 6.06
N VAL A 155 -16.31 -18.14 4.89
CA VAL A 155 -15.98 -19.49 4.46
C VAL A 155 -14.62 -19.86 5.07
N ASN A 156 -13.59 -19.06 4.82
CA ASN A 156 -12.24 -19.30 5.33
C ASN A 156 -11.47 -18.00 5.64
N ALA A 157 -10.43 -18.14 6.45
CA ALA A 157 -9.38 -17.16 6.65
C ALA A 157 -8.02 -17.86 6.58
N ASP A 158 -7.33 -17.67 5.45
CA ASP A 158 -6.00 -18.22 5.19
C ASP A 158 -4.94 -17.18 5.54
N TYR A 159 -4.14 -17.45 6.56
CA TYR A 159 -3.05 -16.60 7.01
C TYR A 159 -1.73 -17.05 6.40
N LEU A 160 -0.95 -16.11 5.87
CA LEU A 160 0.38 -16.34 5.34
C LEU A 160 1.36 -15.40 6.04
N VAL A 161 2.49 -15.94 6.49
CA VAL A 161 3.65 -15.17 6.94
C VAL A 161 4.91 -15.81 6.35
N GLY A 162 5.72 -15.03 5.65
CA GLY A 162 6.92 -15.54 5.00
C GLY A 162 8.06 -14.53 4.94
N ILE A 163 9.26 -15.08 4.79
CA ILE A 163 10.51 -14.33 4.64
C ILE A 163 10.97 -14.48 3.18
N PRO A 164 10.70 -13.50 2.31
CA PRO A 164 11.25 -13.46 0.96
C PRO A 164 12.72 -13.03 0.97
N LEU A 165 13.52 -13.72 0.16
CA LEU A 165 14.83 -13.31 -0.32
C LEU A 165 14.71 -13.01 -1.82
N ALA A 166 14.84 -11.75 -2.19
CA ALA A 166 14.79 -11.30 -3.57
C ALA A 166 16.20 -11.03 -4.11
N LEU A 167 16.38 -11.30 -5.40
CA LEU A 167 17.59 -11.00 -6.17
C LEU A 167 17.17 -10.26 -7.44
N ARG A 168 17.94 -9.24 -7.84
CA ARG A 168 17.77 -8.58 -9.14
C ARG A 168 19.12 -8.37 -9.81
N TYR A 169 19.24 -8.79 -11.07
CA TYR A 169 20.40 -8.57 -11.91
C TYR A 169 19.91 -8.09 -13.27
N GLU A 170 20.12 -6.80 -13.57
CA GLU A 170 19.56 -6.14 -14.74
C GLU A 170 18.04 -6.36 -14.82
N ASP A 171 17.55 -6.90 -15.93
CA ASP A 171 16.14 -7.18 -16.20
C ASP A 171 15.61 -8.46 -15.54
N PHE A 172 16.48 -9.26 -14.93
CA PHE A 172 16.11 -10.50 -14.26
C PHE A 172 15.88 -10.27 -12.77
N SER A 173 14.76 -10.78 -12.24
CA SER A 173 14.48 -10.84 -10.82
C SER A 173 14.10 -12.25 -10.39
N ALA A 174 14.54 -12.65 -9.20
CA ALA A 174 14.13 -13.88 -8.53
C ALA A 174 13.66 -13.57 -7.10
N LEU A 175 12.69 -14.34 -6.60
CA LEU A 175 12.24 -14.31 -5.23
C LEU A 175 12.14 -15.75 -4.74
N PHE A 176 12.95 -16.08 -3.76
CA PHE A 176 12.82 -17.28 -2.97
C PHE A 176 12.09 -16.94 -1.67
N ARG A 177 11.14 -17.74 -1.22
CA ARG A 177 10.41 -17.46 0.03
C ARG A 177 10.25 -18.72 0.84
N VAL A 178 10.57 -18.63 2.13
CA VAL A 178 10.12 -19.59 3.14
C VAL A 178 8.91 -18.99 3.84
N TYR A 179 7.81 -19.72 3.95
CA TYR A 179 6.59 -19.22 4.56
C TYR A 179 5.86 -20.27 5.37
N HIS A 180 5.14 -19.80 6.38
CA HIS A 180 4.13 -20.54 7.10
C HIS A 180 2.75 -20.12 6.60
N GLN A 181 1.88 -21.09 6.39
CA GLN A 181 0.49 -20.85 6.07
C GLN A 181 -0.41 -21.65 7.00
N SER A 182 -1.43 -21.00 7.53
CA SER A 182 -2.48 -21.63 8.31
C SER A 182 -3.86 -21.19 7.79
N SER A 183 -4.88 -22.00 8.02
CA SER A 183 -6.25 -21.70 7.61
C SER A 183 -7.21 -21.96 8.75
N HIS A 184 -8.15 -21.03 8.92
CA HIS A 184 -9.30 -21.17 9.80
C HIS A 184 -10.57 -21.23 8.96
N LEU A 185 -11.40 -22.23 9.23
CA LEU A 185 -12.72 -22.33 8.63
C LEU A 185 -13.70 -21.48 9.43
N GLY A 186 -14.55 -20.70 8.77
CA GLY A 186 -15.54 -19.87 9.47
C GLY A 186 -16.58 -20.73 10.19
N ASP A 187 -17.03 -20.25 11.34
CA ASP A 187 -17.93 -20.99 12.22
C ASP A 187 -19.35 -21.04 11.69
N GLU A 188 -19.84 -19.98 11.02
CA GLU A 188 -21.16 -20.02 10.37
C GLU A 188 -21.19 -21.06 9.23
N PHE A 189 -20.13 -21.11 8.43
CA PHE A 189 -19.98 -22.09 7.36
C PHE A 189 -19.89 -23.53 7.90
N LEU A 190 -19.18 -23.73 9.01
CA LEU A 190 -19.11 -25.02 9.71
C LEU A 190 -20.49 -25.48 10.21
N LEU A 191 -21.24 -24.59 10.84
CA LEU A 191 -22.57 -24.89 11.37
C LEU A 191 -23.58 -25.19 10.27
N ARG A 192 -23.52 -24.47 9.15
CA ARG A 192 -24.43 -24.62 8.01
C ARG A 192 -24.18 -25.88 7.20
N THR A 193 -22.92 -26.18 6.87
CA THR A 193 -22.58 -27.31 5.98
C THR A 193 -22.31 -28.62 6.72
N ARG A 194 -22.05 -28.58 8.03
CA ARG A 194 -21.56 -29.71 8.84
C ARG A 194 -20.30 -30.38 8.25
N THR A 195 -19.48 -29.59 7.57
CA THR A 195 -18.19 -30.03 7.03
C THR A 195 -17.24 -30.43 8.15
N ASN A 196 -16.44 -31.47 7.93
CA ASN A 196 -15.37 -31.83 8.86
C ASN A 196 -14.28 -30.77 8.82
N ARG A 197 -14.04 -30.11 9.96
CA ARG A 197 -12.98 -29.11 10.10
C ARG A 197 -11.61 -29.75 9.86
N ILE A 198 -10.85 -29.19 8.92
CA ILE A 198 -9.43 -29.49 8.74
C ILE A 198 -8.63 -28.30 9.32
N ASN A 199 -7.73 -28.58 10.26
CA ASN A 199 -6.78 -27.58 10.76
C ASN A 199 -5.55 -27.59 9.85
N LEU A 200 -5.61 -26.87 8.73
CA LEU A 200 -4.48 -26.76 7.82
C LEU A 200 -3.44 -25.79 8.40
N SER A 201 -2.21 -26.27 8.54
CA SER A 201 -1.04 -25.52 8.98
C SER A 201 0.20 -26.19 8.40
N TYR A 202 1.03 -25.45 7.66
CA TYR A 202 2.24 -26.01 7.06
C TYR A 202 3.31 -24.94 6.83
N GLU A 203 4.55 -25.39 6.70
CA GLU A 203 5.67 -24.63 6.19
C GLU A 203 6.01 -25.04 4.75
N ALA A 204 6.32 -24.06 3.92
CA ALA A 204 6.62 -24.27 2.51
C ALA A 204 7.71 -23.32 2.01
N ILE A 205 8.26 -23.68 0.85
CA ILE A 205 9.20 -22.86 0.11
C ILE A 205 8.67 -22.60 -1.30
N ASP A 206 8.85 -21.39 -1.82
CA ASP A 206 8.58 -21.10 -3.22
C ASP A 206 9.72 -20.34 -3.91
N LEU A 207 9.77 -20.47 -5.23
CA LEU A 207 10.65 -19.72 -6.11
C LEU A 207 9.81 -19.08 -7.22
N LYS A 208 9.94 -17.77 -7.35
CA LYS A 208 9.34 -16.97 -8.41
C LYS A 208 10.44 -16.26 -9.19
N LEU A 209 10.34 -16.28 -10.50
CA LEU A 209 11.28 -15.70 -11.44
C LEU A 209 10.53 -14.70 -12.32
N SER A 210 11.17 -13.60 -12.70
CA SER A 210 10.66 -12.69 -13.71
C SER A 210 11.76 -12.09 -14.57
N TYR A 211 11.42 -11.77 -15.81
CA TYR A 211 12.29 -11.13 -16.77
C TYR A 211 11.56 -9.99 -17.48
N GLU A 212 12.16 -8.82 -17.51
CA GLU A 212 11.62 -7.63 -18.17
C GLU A 212 12.23 -7.49 -19.57
N ILE A 213 11.38 -7.28 -20.58
CA ILE A 213 11.79 -7.14 -21.98
C ILE A 213 11.49 -5.72 -22.42
N ALA A 214 12.56 -4.96 -22.66
CA ALA A 214 12.52 -3.58 -23.15
C ALA A 214 11.59 -2.66 -22.34
N ASP A 215 11.50 -2.87 -21.02
CA ASP A 215 10.63 -2.14 -20.08
C ASP A 215 9.13 -2.17 -20.40
N VAL A 216 8.70 -3.00 -21.36
CA VAL A 216 7.31 -3.02 -21.87
C VAL A 216 6.61 -4.33 -21.61
N VAL A 217 7.35 -5.43 -21.44
CA VAL A 217 6.77 -6.75 -21.19
C VAL A 217 7.49 -7.40 -20.02
N ARG A 218 6.74 -7.79 -18.99
CA ARG A 218 7.27 -8.62 -17.90
C ARG A 218 6.75 -10.04 -18.00
N LEU A 219 7.64 -10.99 -18.25
CA LEU A 219 7.35 -12.41 -18.13
C LEU A 219 7.69 -12.88 -16.71
N TYR A 220 6.86 -13.75 -16.14
CA TYR A 220 7.16 -14.39 -14.87
C TYR A 220 6.75 -15.86 -14.89
N ALA A 221 7.32 -16.62 -13.96
CA ALA A 221 7.04 -18.02 -13.69
C ALA A 221 7.37 -18.30 -12.22
N GLY A 222 6.73 -19.27 -11.59
CA GLY A 222 7.10 -19.64 -10.24
C GLY A 222 6.32 -20.82 -9.73
N GLY A 223 6.98 -21.65 -8.92
CA GLY A 223 6.47 -22.87 -8.32
C GLY A 223 6.93 -22.97 -6.87
N GLY A 224 6.33 -23.88 -6.08
CA GLY A 224 6.65 -23.99 -4.67
C GLY A 224 6.51 -25.42 -4.15
N TYR A 225 7.47 -25.83 -3.33
CA TYR A 225 7.47 -27.11 -2.68
C TYR A 225 6.89 -26.97 -1.26
N LEU A 226 5.94 -27.84 -0.97
CA LEU A 226 5.37 -27.98 0.35
C LEU A 226 6.25 -28.96 1.10
N ASP A 227 6.65 -28.56 2.31
CA ASP A 227 7.09 -29.41 3.41
C ASP A 227 8.56 -29.32 3.86
N VAL A 228 8.79 -28.64 4.99
CA VAL A 228 10.07 -28.64 5.73
C VAL A 228 10.01 -29.46 7.04
N LYS A 229 8.84 -29.96 7.48
CA LYS A 229 8.68 -30.57 8.82
C LYS A 229 7.77 -31.80 8.94
N GLN A 230 6.93 -32.11 7.95
CA GLN A 230 5.91 -33.13 7.94
C GLN A 230 6.14 -34.18 6.82
N HIS A 231 7.43 -34.52 6.57
CA HIS A 231 7.95 -35.30 5.43
C HIS A 231 7.29 -36.68 5.16
N GLU A 232 6.44 -37.18 6.05
CA GLU A 232 5.79 -38.49 5.96
C GLU A 232 4.29 -38.42 5.61
N GLU A 233 3.61 -37.27 5.70
CA GLU A 233 2.14 -37.20 5.53
C GLU A 233 1.65 -36.83 4.11
N ASN A 234 2.55 -36.42 3.18
CA ASN A 234 2.16 -35.91 1.86
C ASN A 234 2.57 -36.79 0.64
N ASP A 235 2.92 -38.07 0.86
CA ASP A 235 3.23 -39.05 -0.21
C ASP A 235 4.19 -38.51 -1.31
N TRP A 236 5.16 -37.66 -0.95
CA TRP A 236 6.17 -37.11 -1.87
C TRP A 236 5.64 -36.26 -3.04
N ASN A 237 4.42 -35.69 -2.97
CA ASN A 237 3.92 -34.84 -4.05
C ASN A 237 4.47 -33.41 -3.96
N ALA A 238 5.45 -33.09 -4.82
CA ALA A 238 5.87 -31.73 -5.08
C ALA A 238 4.77 -30.98 -5.85
N ASP A 239 4.36 -29.82 -5.34
CA ASP A 239 3.51 -28.92 -6.10
C ASP A 239 4.34 -28.09 -7.08
N VAL A 240 3.83 -27.98 -8.30
CA VAL A 240 4.45 -27.15 -9.34
C VAL A 240 3.39 -26.23 -9.88
N SER A 241 3.30 -25.02 -9.34
CA SER A 241 2.60 -23.95 -10.01
C SER A 241 3.50 -23.33 -11.08
N ALA A 242 2.91 -22.76 -12.13
CA ALA A 242 3.62 -22.01 -13.16
C ALA A 242 2.71 -20.91 -13.67
N ARG A 243 2.89 -19.67 -13.19
CA ARG A 243 2.08 -18.52 -13.60
C ARG A 243 2.84 -17.63 -14.57
N ALA A 244 2.24 -17.24 -15.68
CA ALA A 244 2.79 -16.25 -16.61
C ALA A 244 1.88 -15.02 -16.70
N GLY A 245 2.36 -13.94 -17.31
CA GLY A 245 1.55 -12.75 -17.55
C GLY A 245 2.29 -11.75 -18.43
N ILE A 246 1.57 -10.75 -18.92
CA ILE A 246 2.11 -9.60 -19.66
C ILE A 246 1.64 -8.32 -18.97
N GLU A 247 2.57 -7.52 -18.51
CA GLU A 247 2.34 -6.13 -18.07
C GLU A 247 2.76 -5.20 -19.19
N ILE A 248 1.94 -4.21 -19.56
CA ILE A 248 2.25 -3.20 -20.58
C ILE A 248 2.22 -1.80 -19.96
N ASP A 249 3.35 -1.10 -20.08
CA ASP A 249 3.50 0.28 -19.62
C ASP A 249 3.06 1.30 -20.69
N GLY A 250 2.39 2.39 -20.25
CA GLY A 250 2.13 3.55 -21.10
C GLY A 250 0.81 3.58 -21.88
N VAL A 251 -0.15 2.70 -21.56
CA VAL A 251 -1.50 2.81 -22.14
C VAL A 251 -2.16 4.10 -21.63
N LEU A 252 -2.56 5.00 -22.54
CA LEU A 252 -3.11 6.33 -22.20
C LEU A 252 -2.16 7.23 -21.39
N LEU A 253 -0.88 7.31 -21.80
CA LEU A 253 0.15 8.29 -21.37
C LEU A 253 0.61 8.23 -19.89
N THR A 254 -0.20 7.72 -18.96
CA THR A 254 0.17 7.61 -17.54
C THR A 254 -0.29 6.33 -16.84
N ARG A 255 -0.98 5.41 -17.53
CA ARG A 255 -1.60 4.24 -16.89
C ARG A 255 -0.83 2.96 -17.20
N LYS A 256 -0.66 2.12 -16.18
CA LYS A 256 -0.24 0.73 -16.35
C LYS A 256 -1.49 -0.11 -16.63
N LEU A 257 -1.50 -0.79 -17.79
CA LEU A 257 -2.50 -1.80 -18.10
C LEU A 257 -1.83 -3.16 -17.99
N GLN A 258 -2.39 -4.02 -17.14
CA GLN A 258 -1.92 -5.39 -17.02
C GLN A 258 -2.97 -6.35 -17.52
N ILE A 259 -2.53 -7.29 -18.37
CA ILE A 259 -3.36 -8.37 -18.88
C ILE A 259 -2.70 -9.68 -18.42
N PRO A 260 -2.96 -10.10 -17.17
CA PRO A 260 -2.48 -11.38 -16.68
C PRO A 260 -3.12 -12.55 -17.43
N LEU A 261 -2.28 -13.50 -17.84
CA LEU A 261 -2.68 -14.78 -18.42
C LEU A 261 -2.22 -15.91 -17.49
N GLU A 262 -3.09 -16.32 -16.58
CA GLU A 262 -2.75 -17.32 -15.59
C GLU A 262 -3.00 -18.73 -16.11
N TYR A 263 -2.05 -19.63 -15.85
CA TYR A 263 -2.30 -21.06 -15.85
C TYR A 263 -1.92 -21.58 -14.46
N PHE A 264 -2.75 -22.41 -13.87
CA PHE A 264 -2.50 -23.02 -12.57
C PHE A 264 -2.75 -24.50 -12.63
N MET A 265 -1.88 -25.28 -12.00
CA MET A 265 -2.02 -26.73 -11.83
C MET A 265 -1.35 -27.11 -10.50
N GLY A 266 -2.12 -27.57 -9.51
CA GLY A 266 -1.58 -27.90 -8.19
C GLY A 266 -2.68 -28.06 -7.15
N HIS A 267 -2.31 -28.20 -5.87
CA HIS A 267 -3.29 -28.17 -4.79
C HIS A 267 -4.00 -26.82 -4.73
N SER A 268 -5.30 -26.84 -4.39
CA SER A 268 -6.07 -25.62 -4.22
C SER A 268 -5.38 -24.68 -3.23
N PRO A 269 -5.15 -23.41 -3.59
CA PRO A 269 -4.57 -22.45 -2.67
C PRO A 269 -5.51 -22.07 -1.52
N ASN A 270 -6.78 -22.50 -1.56
CA ASN A 270 -7.77 -22.24 -0.52
C ASN A 270 -7.71 -23.35 0.53
N GLY A 271 -7.45 -22.99 1.79
CA GLY A 271 -7.09 -23.96 2.82
C GLY A 271 -8.08 -25.11 3.02
N GLN A 272 -9.37 -24.86 2.86
CA GLN A 272 -10.41 -25.89 3.02
C GLN A 272 -10.46 -26.93 1.88
N PHE A 273 -9.97 -26.57 0.69
CA PHE A 273 -9.95 -27.43 -0.49
C PHE A 273 -8.53 -27.87 -0.85
N TYR A 274 -7.57 -27.65 0.05
CA TYR A 274 -6.15 -27.87 -0.23
C TYR A 274 -5.81 -29.30 -0.65
N ARG A 275 -6.61 -30.30 -0.24
CA ARG A 275 -6.41 -31.70 -0.69
C ARG A 275 -6.83 -31.94 -2.13
N ASP A 276 -7.58 -31.02 -2.73
CA ASP A 276 -8.05 -31.11 -4.11
C ASP A 276 -7.00 -30.51 -5.05
N LYS A 277 -6.62 -31.26 -6.09
CA LYS A 277 -5.84 -30.73 -7.20
C LYS A 277 -6.77 -29.97 -8.14
N VAL A 278 -6.43 -28.71 -8.41
CA VAL A 278 -7.17 -27.86 -9.33
C VAL A 278 -6.27 -27.47 -10.50
N GLN A 279 -6.88 -27.38 -11.67
CA GLN A 279 -6.26 -26.88 -12.88
C GLN A 279 -7.17 -25.82 -13.48
N TYR A 280 -6.66 -24.62 -13.72
CA TYR A 280 -7.44 -23.54 -14.32
C TYR A 280 -6.60 -22.63 -15.19
N PHE A 281 -7.29 -21.90 -16.07
CA PHE A 281 -6.73 -20.84 -16.88
C PHE A 281 -7.48 -19.54 -16.56
N GLY A 282 -6.76 -18.47 -16.28
CA GLY A 282 -7.30 -17.17 -15.92
C GLY A 282 -6.89 -16.10 -16.93
N LEU A 283 -7.82 -15.21 -17.26
CA LEU A 283 -7.54 -13.97 -17.97
C LEU A 283 -8.07 -12.82 -17.11
N GLY A 284 -7.21 -11.89 -16.74
CA GLY A 284 -7.58 -10.71 -15.96
C GLY A 284 -7.23 -9.42 -16.68
N THR A 285 -7.76 -8.31 -16.15
CA THR A 285 -7.35 -6.95 -16.54
C THR A 285 -7.26 -6.09 -15.28
N HIS A 286 -6.10 -5.50 -15.02
CA HIS A 286 -5.90 -4.63 -13.86
C HIS A 286 -5.49 -3.23 -14.32
N PHE A 287 -6.08 -2.21 -13.67
CA PHE A 287 -5.72 -0.81 -13.84
C PHE A 287 -5.10 -0.31 -12.54
N HIS A 288 -3.91 0.26 -12.63
CA HIS A 288 -3.27 0.94 -11.50
C HIS A 288 -3.51 2.46 -11.59
N PHE A 289 -3.72 3.07 -10.42
CA PHE A 289 -3.91 4.50 -10.20
C PHE A 289 -2.68 5.09 -9.51
#